data_AF-A0A519Q4P6-F1
#
_entry.id   AF-A0A519Q4P6-F1
#
_cell.length_a   1.000
_cell.length_b   1.000
_cell.length_c   1.000
_cell.angle_alpha   90.00
_cell.angle_beta   90.00
_cell.angle_gamma   90.00
#
_symmetry.space_group_name_H-M   'P 1'
#
loop_
_entity.id
_entity.type
_entity.pdbx_description
1 polymer ?
#
loop_
_entity_poly.entity_id
_entity_poly.type
_entity_poly.pdbx_seq_one_letter_code
_entity_poly.pdbx_strand_id
1 'polypeptide(L)' 'MDIYLPIAEVSVNWPLLVLLGATVGFVSGLFGIGGGFLMGPILIFLG' A
#
# COMPACT_ATOMS: atom_id res chain seq x y z
N MET A 1 14.70 -10.85 11.94
CA MET A 1 15.07 -11.16 10.54
C MET A 1 14.82 -9.88 9.76
N ASP A 2 15.89 -9.16 9.49
CA ASP A 2 15.80 -7.83 8.89
C ASP A 2 16.22 -7.94 7.41
N ILE A 3 15.49 -7.25 6.55
CA ILE A 3 15.76 -7.15 5.12
C ILE A 3 16.32 -5.78 4.83
N TYR A 4 17.42 -5.72 4.08
CA TYR A 4 18.01 -4.47 3.64
C TYR A 4 17.27 -3.95 2.41
N LEU A 5 16.72 -2.74 2.49
CA LEU A 5 16.09 -2.06 1.36
C LEU A 5 17.12 -1.12 0.71
N PRO A 6 17.66 -1.47 -0.48
CA PRO A 6 18.73 -0.69 -1.11
C PRO A 6 18.27 0.68 -1.62
N ILE A 7 16.98 0.83 -1.95
CA ILE A 7 16.41 2.11 -2.40
C ILE A 7 16.33 3.12 -1.24
N ALA A 8 16.12 2.61 -0.02
CA ALA A 8 15.97 3.44 1.17
C ALA A 8 17.23 3.43 2.05
N GLU A 9 18.26 2.67 1.65
CA GLU A 9 19.52 2.46 2.39
C GLU A 9 19.31 2.11 3.89
N VAL A 10 18.23 1.38 4.20
CA VAL A 10 17.87 1.00 5.57
C VAL A 10 17.55 -0.48 5.69
N SER A 11 17.88 -1.05 6.85
CA SER A 11 17.46 -2.40 7.24
C SER A 11 16.14 -2.33 8.00
N VAL A 12 15.13 -3.05 7.52
CA VAL A 12 13.79 -3.07 8.14
C VAL A 12 13.38 -4.51 8.44
N ASN A 13 12.66 -4.70 9.54
CA ASN A 13 12.10 -5.99 9.91
C ASN A 13 10.98 -6.40 8.94
N TRP A 14 11.15 -7.50 8.21
CA TRP A 14 10.20 -7.87 7.14
C TRP A 14 8.77 -8.19 7.64
N PRO A 15 8.56 -8.87 8.80
CA PRO A 15 7.21 -9.08 9.34
C PRO A 15 6.52 -7.77 9.70
N LEU A 16 7.27 -6.81 10.29
CA LEU A 16 6.75 -5.49 10.62
C LEU A 16 6.26 -4.78 9.35
N LEU A 17 7.04 -4.83 8.27
CA LEU A 17 6.72 -4.16 7.01
C LEU A 17 5.44 -4.69 6.38
N VAL A 18 5.21 -6.01 6.41
CA VAL A 18 3.96 -6.63 5.94
C VAL A 18 2.78 -6.20 6.79
N LEU A 19 2.92 -6.20 8.12
CA LEU A 19 1.85 -5.84 9.04
C LEU A 19 1.46 -4.36 8.90
N LEU A 20 2.44 -3.49 8.69
CA LEU A 20 2.25 -2.07 8.41
C LEU A 20 1.51 -1.87 7.09
N GLY A 21 1.95 -2.55 6.02
CA GLY A 21 1.27 -2.51 4.72
C GLY A 21 -0.17 -3.02 4.78
N ALA A 22 -0.42 -4.11 5.48
CA ALA A 22 -1.77 -4.65 5.69
C ALA A 22 -2.66 -3.69 6.47
N THR A 23 -2.14 -3.09 7.54
CA THR A 23 -2.88 -2.14 8.38
C THR A 23 -3.22 -0.86 7.62
N VAL A 24 -2.23 -0.27 6.94
CA VAL A 24 -2.42 0.94 6.13
C VAL A 24 -3.35 0.65 4.95
N GLY A 25 -3.20 -0.50 4.28
CA GLY A 25 -4.09 -0.93 3.20
C GLY A 25 -5.53 -1.13 3.69
N PHE A 26 -5.72 -1.78 4.83
CA PHE A 26 -7.04 -1.98 5.43
C PHE A 26 -7.70 -0.65 5.80
N VAL A 27 -6.99 0.21 6.52
CA VAL A 27 -7.51 1.53 6.94
C VAL A 27 -7.81 2.41 5.73
N SER A 28 -6.88 2.52 4.76
CA SER A 28 -7.11 3.30 3.54
C SER A 28 -8.26 2.74 2.68
N GLY A 29 -8.46 1.42 2.69
CA GLY A 29 -9.59 0.74 2.08
C GLY A 29 -10.93 1.06 2.76
N LEU A 30 -10.97 1.05 4.11
CA LEU A 30 -12.15 1.44 4.88
C LEU A 30 -12.59 2.88 4.61
N PHE A 31 -11.62 3.79 4.49
CA PHE A 31 -11.87 5.20 4.16
C PHE A 31 -12.04 5.44 2.65
N GLY A 32 -12.03 4.40 1.81
CA GLY A 32 -12.27 4.52 0.37
C GLY A 32 -11.21 5.30 -0.40
N ILE A 33 -10.05 5.57 0.20
CA ILE A 33 -8.96 6.35 -0.43
C ILE A 33 -8.45 5.63 -1.69
N GLY A 34 -8.33 4.30 -1.65
CA GLY A 34 -8.00 3.49 -2.82
C GLY A 34 -9.14 3.39 -3.85
N GLY A 35 -10.39 3.53 -3.42
CA GLY A 35 -11.57 3.49 -4.29
C GLY A 35 -11.63 4.67 -5.26
N GLY A 36 -11.30 5.88 -4.81
CA GLY A 36 -11.22 7.07 -5.67
C GLY A 36 -10.12 6.96 -6.73
N PHE A 37 -8.96 6.39 -6.37
CA PHE A 37 -7.88 6.10 -7.32
C PHE A 37 -8.27 5.06 -8.38
N LEU A 38 -9.04 4.03 -8.02
CA LEU A 38 -9.51 3.00 -8.96
C LEU A 38 -10.70 3.46 -9.80
N MET A 39 -11.62 4.23 -9.22
CA MET A 39 -12.80 4.76 -9.93
C MET A 39 -12.40 5.68 -11.08
N GLY A 40 -11.37 6.53 -10.93
CA GLY A 40 -10.90 7.39 -12.03
C GLY A 40 -10.57 6.61 -13.32
N PRO A 41 -9.62 5.67 -13.30
CA PRO A 41 -9.28 4.81 -14.43
C PRO A 41 -10.44 3.95 -14.90
N ILE A 42 -11.22 3.36 -13.97
CA ILE A 42 -12.37 2.51 -14.34
C ILE A 42 -13.40 3.31 -15.13
N LEU A 43 -13.70 4.53 -14.72
CA LEU A 43 -14.63 5.41 -15.45
C LEU A 43 -14.06 5.83 -16.82
N ILE A 44 -12.75 6.05 -16.93
CA ILE A 44 -12.07 6.30 -18.22
C ILE A 44 -12.13 5.07 -19.15
N PHE A 45 -12.13 3.85 -18.60
CA PHE A 45 -12.25 2.63 -19.41
C PHE A 45 -13.72 2.26 -19.72
N LEU A 46 -14.67 2.68 -18.89
CA LEU A 46 -16.11 2.46 -19.08
C LEU A 46 -16.78 3.53 -19.94
N GLY A 47 -16.10 4.64 -20.25
CA GLY A 47 -16.58 5.73 -21.12
C GLY A 47 -15.50 6.21 -22.08
#